data_AF-A0A625LMR1-F1
#
_entry.id   AF-A0A625LMR1-F1
#
_cell.length_a   1.000
_cell.length_b   1.000
_cell.length_c   1.000
_cell.angle_alpha   90.00
_cell.angle_beta   90.00
_cell.angle_gamma   90.00
#
_symmetry.space_group_name_H-M   'P 1'
#
loop_
_entity.id
_entity.type
_entity.pdbx_description
1 polymer ?
#
loop_
_entity_poly.entity_id
_entity_poly.type
_entity_poly.pdbx_seq_one_letter_code
_entity_poly.pdbx_strand_id
1 'polypeptide(L)'
;MAARHHAFILAGTGSGCGKTTVTLGLLRLLQKRALRVQPFKVGPDYLDTGWHTAICGVASRNLDSFMLPPPVLNALFCEQMRQADIAVIEGVMGLYDGYGVDPNYCSTAAMAKQLGCPVILLVDGKAVSTSLAATVMGFQHFDPTLNLAGVIVNRVTSDAHYQLLKNAIEHYCSLPVLGYVPPCDGVALPERHLGLITARESLVNQQSWHDFAAMLEQTVDVDALLSLSVLSALPAGMWPERPDNTAGAGLTLALADDEAFNFYYPDNIDLLERAGVNIVRFSPLHDRALPDCQMIWLGGGYPELYAADLAANTVMLKHLRAAHQRGVAIYAECGGLMYLGSTLEDSGGEIHQMANIIPGHSKMGKRLTRFGYCEAQAMQP
;
A
#
# COMPACT_ATOMS: atom_id res chain seq x y z
N MET A 1 8.32 -1.51 -32.84
CA MET A 1 7.12 -2.03 -32.16
C MET A 1 6.80 -1.05 -31.04
N ALA A 2 5.54 -0.62 -30.88
CA ALA A 2 5.17 0.14 -29.68
C ALA A 2 5.52 -0.70 -28.45
N ALA A 3 6.07 -0.08 -27.40
CA ALA A 3 6.33 -0.77 -26.15
C ALA A 3 5.00 -1.36 -25.65
N ARG A 4 4.95 -2.69 -25.47
CA ARG A 4 3.80 -3.34 -24.84
C ARG A 4 3.96 -3.19 -23.35
N HIS A 5 3.07 -2.41 -22.73
CA HIS A 5 3.00 -2.29 -21.29
C HIS A 5 2.11 -3.39 -20.74
N HIS A 6 2.57 -4.08 -19.70
CA HIS A 6 1.75 -5.04 -18.98
C HIS A 6 1.24 -4.41 -17.68
N ALA A 7 -0.01 -4.65 -17.33
CA ALA A 7 -0.55 -4.33 -16.02
C ALA A 7 -1.70 -5.26 -15.69
N PHE A 8 -1.83 -5.63 -14.43
CA PHE A 8 -3.04 -6.28 -13.94
C PHE A 8 -3.32 -5.86 -12.50
N ILE A 9 -4.58 -5.99 -12.12
CA ILE A 9 -5.03 -5.81 -10.74
C ILE A 9 -5.32 -7.18 -10.14
N LEU A 10 -4.66 -7.50 -9.03
CA LEU A 10 -5.04 -8.63 -8.20
C LEU A 10 -6.10 -8.17 -7.19
N ALA A 11 -7.34 -8.59 -7.41
CA ALA A 11 -8.47 -8.28 -6.54
C ALA A 11 -8.95 -9.53 -5.80
N GLY A 12 -9.64 -9.37 -4.69
CA GLY A 12 -10.17 -10.48 -3.90
C GLY A 12 -11.67 -10.36 -3.70
N THR A 13 -12.27 -11.43 -3.16
CA THR A 13 -13.70 -11.42 -2.81
C THR A 13 -14.01 -10.65 -1.51
N GLY A 14 -12.98 -10.28 -0.75
CA GLY A 14 -13.07 -9.53 0.50
C GLY A 14 -11.70 -9.40 1.18
N SER A 15 -11.69 -8.87 2.40
CA SER A 15 -10.50 -8.85 3.26
C SER A 15 -10.12 -10.26 3.73
N GLY A 16 -8.83 -10.51 3.99
CA GLY A 16 -8.35 -11.80 4.50
C GLY A 16 -8.33 -12.96 3.48
N CYS A 17 -8.69 -12.76 2.21
CA CYS A 17 -8.59 -13.81 1.20
C CYS A 17 -7.15 -14.13 0.73
N GLY A 18 -6.15 -13.43 1.28
CA GLY A 18 -4.72 -13.64 1.01
C GLY A 18 -4.14 -12.83 -0.16
N LYS A 19 -4.81 -11.74 -0.59
CA LYS A 19 -4.35 -10.86 -1.68
C LYS A 19 -2.89 -10.47 -1.50
N THR A 20 -2.56 -9.86 -0.35
CA THR A 20 -1.23 -9.33 -0.07
C THR A 20 -0.14 -10.39 -0.17
N THR A 21 -0.35 -11.56 0.42
CA THR A 21 0.59 -12.68 0.29
C THR A 21 0.80 -13.08 -1.17
N VAL A 22 -0.28 -13.21 -1.95
CA VAL A 22 -0.19 -13.61 -3.37
C VAL A 22 0.43 -12.50 -4.21
N THR A 23 0.11 -11.22 -3.96
CA THR A 23 0.75 -10.07 -4.61
C THR A 23 2.26 -10.12 -4.40
N LEU A 24 2.72 -10.24 -3.15
CA LEU A 24 4.14 -10.30 -2.81
C LEU A 24 4.86 -11.48 -3.49
N GLY A 25 4.21 -12.64 -3.55
CA GLY A 25 4.74 -13.79 -4.29
C GLY A 25 4.84 -13.54 -5.80
N LEU A 26 3.81 -12.96 -6.41
CA LEU A 26 3.80 -12.63 -7.85
C LEU A 26 4.84 -11.55 -8.18
N LEU A 27 4.97 -10.54 -7.33
CA LEU A 27 6.00 -9.51 -7.43
C LEU A 27 7.40 -10.13 -7.48
N ARG A 28 7.72 -11.02 -6.53
CA ARG A 28 9.01 -11.72 -6.49
C ARG A 28 9.21 -12.64 -7.69
N LEU A 29 8.17 -13.37 -8.08
CA LEU A 29 8.20 -14.28 -9.23
C LEU A 29 8.47 -13.55 -10.55
N LEU A 30 7.80 -12.42 -10.79
CA LEU A 30 7.99 -11.63 -12.01
C LEU A 30 9.38 -10.99 -12.05
N GLN A 31 9.93 -10.57 -10.90
CA GLN A 31 11.33 -10.14 -10.81
C GLN A 31 12.32 -11.28 -11.10
N LYS A 32 12.04 -12.51 -10.63
CA LYS A 32 12.84 -13.70 -10.94
C LYS A 32 12.86 -14.00 -12.45
N ARG A 33 11.78 -13.66 -13.15
CA ARG A 33 11.69 -13.68 -14.63
C ARG A 33 12.34 -12.46 -15.30
N ALA A 34 13.15 -11.69 -14.58
CA ALA A 34 13.90 -10.52 -15.04
C ALA A 34 13.03 -9.38 -15.60
N LEU A 35 11.76 -9.30 -15.20
CA LEU A 35 10.90 -8.15 -15.52
C LEU A 35 11.15 -7.01 -14.53
N ARG A 36 11.13 -5.77 -15.03
CA ARG A 36 11.09 -4.57 -14.19
C ARG A 36 9.66 -4.40 -13.69
N VAL A 37 9.42 -4.83 -12.46
CA VAL A 37 8.09 -4.82 -11.84
C VAL A 37 7.87 -3.52 -11.08
N GLN A 38 6.74 -2.85 -11.33
CA GLN A 38 6.27 -1.73 -10.54
C GLN A 38 5.08 -2.16 -9.65
N PRO A 39 5.26 -2.22 -8.32
CA PRO A 39 4.15 -2.45 -7.40
C PRO A 39 3.27 -1.20 -7.25
N PHE A 40 1.96 -1.43 -7.17
CA PHE A 40 0.97 -0.44 -6.80
C PHE A 40 -0.01 -1.01 -5.79
N LYS A 41 -0.67 -0.13 -5.05
CA LYS A 41 -1.75 -0.47 -4.12
C LYS A 41 -2.92 0.48 -4.33
N VAL A 42 -4.11 -0.07 -4.52
CA VAL A 42 -5.35 0.74 -4.49
C VAL A 42 -5.61 1.18 -3.05
N GLY A 43 -5.96 2.45 -2.87
CA GLY A 43 -6.26 3.05 -1.56
C GLY A 43 -5.03 3.67 -0.86
N PRO A 44 -5.21 4.20 0.37
CA PRO A 44 -4.24 5.05 1.06
C PRO A 44 -3.33 4.24 2.01
N ASP A 45 -3.02 2.99 1.64
CA ASP A 45 -2.38 2.03 2.52
C ASP A 45 -0.86 2.24 2.64
N TYR A 46 -0.32 2.18 3.86
CA TYR A 46 1.12 2.28 4.16
C TYR A 46 1.79 0.93 4.44
N LEU A 47 1.02 -0.08 4.85
CA LEU A 47 1.53 -1.35 5.36
C LEU A 47 1.81 -2.31 4.20
N ASP A 48 0.82 -2.51 3.34
CA ASP A 48 0.92 -3.34 2.14
C ASP A 48 1.99 -2.77 1.21
N THR A 49 2.01 -1.45 1.02
CA THR A 49 3.02 -0.75 0.21
C THR A 49 4.43 -0.85 0.80
N GLY A 50 4.55 -0.81 2.13
CA GLY A 50 5.80 -1.09 2.84
C GLY A 50 6.30 -2.51 2.57
N TRP A 51 5.42 -3.51 2.62
CA TRP A 51 5.75 -4.90 2.30
C TRP A 51 6.09 -5.11 0.82
N HIS A 52 5.33 -4.51 -0.10
CA HIS A 52 5.66 -4.51 -1.53
C HIS A 52 7.09 -4.00 -1.74
N THR A 53 7.41 -2.86 -1.11
CA THR A 53 8.73 -2.23 -1.23
C THR A 53 9.82 -3.11 -0.65
N ALA A 54 9.59 -3.74 0.50
CA ALA A 54 10.56 -4.62 1.14
C ALA A 54 10.86 -5.90 0.33
N ILE A 55 9.88 -6.45 -0.40
CA ILE A 55 10.05 -7.65 -1.23
C ILE A 55 10.62 -7.31 -2.61
N CYS A 56 10.17 -6.22 -3.23
CA CYS A 56 10.60 -5.81 -4.56
C CYS A 56 11.90 -5.02 -4.58
N GLY A 57 12.22 -4.30 -3.51
CA GLY A 57 13.24 -3.25 -3.54
C GLY A 57 12.86 -2.03 -4.40
N VAL A 58 11.59 -1.92 -4.84
CA VAL A 58 11.04 -0.81 -5.61
C VAL A 58 9.89 -0.21 -4.82
N ALA A 59 9.89 1.12 -4.68
CA ALA A 59 8.83 1.82 -3.95
C ALA A 59 7.45 1.55 -4.58
N SER A 60 6.53 1.01 -3.77
CA SER A 60 5.14 0.85 -4.17
C SER A 60 4.42 2.18 -4.16
N ARG A 61 3.55 2.40 -5.14
CA ARG A 61 2.76 3.63 -5.26
C ARG A 61 1.29 3.41 -4.91
N ASN A 62 0.68 4.42 -4.31
CA ASN A 62 -0.74 4.39 -3.98
C ASN A 62 -1.57 4.92 -5.16
N LEU A 63 -2.69 4.26 -5.41
CA LEU A 63 -3.70 4.66 -6.39
C LEU A 63 -5.00 4.91 -5.64
N ASP A 64 -5.16 6.14 -5.17
CA ASP A 64 -6.27 6.54 -4.31
C ASP A 64 -7.09 7.67 -4.95
N SER A 65 -8.32 7.33 -5.37
CA SER A 65 -9.23 8.26 -6.03
C SER A 65 -9.96 9.22 -5.08
N PHE A 66 -9.82 9.03 -3.77
CA PHE A 66 -10.27 10.00 -2.78
C PHE A 66 -9.25 11.13 -2.63
N MET A 67 -7.96 10.79 -2.57
CA MET A 67 -6.87 11.75 -2.39
C MET A 67 -6.52 12.52 -3.67
N LEU A 68 -6.58 11.87 -4.84
CA LEU A 68 -6.14 12.46 -6.09
C LEU A 68 -7.20 12.34 -7.19
N PRO A 69 -7.37 13.38 -8.03
CA PRO A 69 -8.32 13.31 -9.14
C PRO A 69 -7.80 12.38 -10.25
N PRO A 70 -8.71 11.80 -11.07
CA PRO A 70 -8.34 10.80 -12.08
C PRO A 70 -7.21 11.19 -13.05
N PRO A 71 -7.13 12.42 -13.59
CA PRO A 71 -6.04 12.80 -14.48
C PRO A 71 -4.65 12.70 -13.81
N VAL A 72 -4.57 12.99 -12.52
CA VAL A 72 -3.32 12.98 -11.75
C VAL A 72 -2.90 11.54 -11.45
N LEU A 73 -3.85 10.70 -11.04
CA LEU A 73 -3.61 9.26 -10.84
C LEU A 73 -3.13 8.58 -12.12
N ASN A 74 -3.76 8.89 -13.26
CA ASN A 74 -3.36 8.35 -14.55
C ASN A 74 -1.94 8.82 -14.91
N ALA A 75 -1.61 10.09 -14.64
CA ALA A 75 -0.28 10.63 -14.89
C ALA A 75 0.79 9.96 -14.01
N LEU A 76 0.46 9.68 -12.75
CA LEU A 76 1.29 8.95 -11.79
C LEU A 76 1.56 7.53 -12.27
N PHE A 77 0.51 6.78 -12.60
CA PHE A 77 0.61 5.44 -13.16
C PHE A 77 1.49 5.42 -14.42
N CYS A 78 1.20 6.29 -15.39
CA CYS A 78 1.94 6.39 -16.64
C CYS A 78 3.42 6.76 -16.43
N GLU A 79 3.73 7.63 -15.46
CA GLU A 79 5.09 8.04 -15.14
C GLU A 79 5.94 6.85 -14.66
N GLN A 80 5.41 6.03 -13.76
CA GLN A 80 6.12 4.84 -13.27
C GLN A 80 6.22 3.76 -14.37
N MET A 81 5.18 3.61 -15.20
CA MET A 81 5.19 2.66 -16.31
C MET A 81 6.23 2.97 -17.39
N ARG A 82 6.85 4.16 -17.42
CA ARG A 82 7.96 4.44 -18.35
C ARG A 82 9.20 3.60 -18.07
N GLN A 83 9.39 3.17 -16.82
CA GLN A 83 10.57 2.42 -16.38
C GLN A 83 10.28 0.96 -16.06
N ALA A 84 9.02 0.53 -16.15
CA ALA A 84 8.55 -0.80 -15.81
C ALA A 84 8.11 -1.58 -17.05
N ASP A 85 8.30 -2.90 -17.01
CA ASP A 85 7.76 -3.84 -17.99
C ASP A 85 6.34 -4.27 -17.61
N ILE A 86 6.08 -4.37 -16.29
CA ILE A 86 4.78 -4.79 -15.75
C ILE A 86 4.41 -4.04 -14.47
N ALA A 87 3.16 -3.59 -14.38
CA ALA A 87 2.54 -3.19 -13.11
C ALA A 87 1.79 -4.35 -12.46
N VAL A 88 2.04 -4.54 -11.16
CA VAL A 88 1.24 -5.42 -10.32
C VAL A 88 0.52 -4.55 -9.31
N ILE A 89 -0.80 -4.46 -9.45
CA ILE A 89 -1.62 -3.56 -8.65
C ILE A 89 -2.44 -4.41 -7.67
N GLU A 90 -2.20 -4.24 -6.38
CA GLU A 90 -3.03 -4.88 -5.35
C GLU A 90 -4.31 -4.09 -5.10
N GLY A 91 -5.45 -4.77 -5.16
CA GLY A 91 -6.74 -4.21 -4.79
C GLY A 91 -6.88 -3.91 -3.29
N VAL A 92 -7.83 -3.06 -2.94
CA VAL A 92 -8.27 -2.81 -1.55
C VAL A 92 -9.49 -3.66 -1.24
N MET A 93 -9.60 -4.16 0.00
CA MET A 93 -10.76 -4.91 0.50
C MET A 93 -11.26 -5.99 -0.50
N GLY A 94 -12.56 -6.06 -0.80
CA GLY A 94 -13.10 -6.81 -1.94
C GLY A 94 -13.11 -5.99 -3.23
N LEU A 95 -13.22 -6.65 -4.38
CA LEU A 95 -13.17 -6.02 -5.71
C LEU A 95 -14.09 -4.79 -5.85
N TYR A 96 -15.30 -4.86 -5.33
CA TYR A 96 -16.31 -3.79 -5.43
C TYR A 96 -16.39 -2.91 -4.18
N ASP A 97 -15.61 -3.21 -3.15
CA ASP A 97 -15.64 -2.47 -1.89
C ASP A 97 -14.84 -1.18 -2.05
N GLY A 98 -15.47 -0.05 -1.72
CA GLY A 98 -14.89 1.28 -1.84
C GLY A 98 -15.50 2.25 -0.85
N TYR A 99 -15.54 3.54 -1.19
CA TYR A 99 -16.18 4.53 -0.33
C TYR A 99 -17.69 4.50 -0.53
N GLY A 100 -18.42 4.17 0.53
CA GLY A 100 -19.88 4.03 0.47
C GLY A 100 -20.30 2.73 -0.20
N VAL A 101 -21.34 2.79 -1.03
CA VAL A 101 -21.96 1.60 -1.67
C VAL A 101 -21.81 1.56 -3.19
N ASP A 102 -21.26 2.62 -3.79
CA ASP A 102 -21.07 2.69 -5.24
C ASP A 102 -19.78 1.98 -5.64
N PRO A 103 -19.84 0.86 -6.39
CA PRO A 103 -18.66 0.14 -6.84
C PRO A 103 -17.79 0.95 -7.82
N ASN A 104 -18.26 2.09 -8.31
CA ASN A 104 -17.50 2.98 -9.18
C ASN A 104 -16.72 4.05 -8.41
N TYR A 105 -16.82 4.09 -7.08
CA TYR A 105 -16.19 5.13 -6.28
C TYR A 105 -15.23 4.56 -5.24
N CYS A 106 -13.94 4.90 -5.39
CA CYS A 106 -12.85 4.49 -4.50
C CYS A 106 -12.74 2.97 -4.26
N SER A 107 -13.13 2.17 -5.25
CA SER A 107 -13.03 0.70 -5.21
C SER A 107 -11.91 0.20 -6.14
N THR A 108 -11.56 -1.08 -5.98
CA THR A 108 -10.64 -1.76 -6.89
C THR A 108 -11.20 -1.84 -8.32
N ALA A 109 -12.49 -2.10 -8.49
CA ALA A 109 -13.16 -2.16 -9.80
C ALA A 109 -13.17 -0.79 -10.51
N ALA A 110 -13.38 0.29 -9.77
CA ALA A 110 -13.33 1.65 -10.31
C ALA A 110 -11.95 1.96 -10.88
N MET A 111 -10.89 1.66 -10.11
CA MET A 111 -9.51 1.87 -10.54
C MET A 111 -9.15 1.01 -11.76
N ALA A 112 -9.61 -0.23 -11.81
CA ALA A 112 -9.42 -1.11 -12.95
C ALA A 112 -9.98 -0.51 -14.24
N LYS A 113 -11.23 -0.02 -14.19
CA LYS A 113 -11.85 0.64 -15.34
C LYS A 113 -11.16 1.95 -15.71
N GLN A 114 -10.75 2.75 -14.73
CA GLN A 114 -10.03 4.00 -14.96
C GLN A 114 -8.71 3.80 -15.70
N LEU A 115 -7.92 2.79 -15.29
CA LEU A 115 -6.60 2.50 -15.87
C LEU A 115 -6.67 1.59 -17.11
N GLY A 116 -7.84 1.00 -17.39
CA GLY A 116 -8.00 -0.03 -18.42
C GLY A 116 -7.32 -1.36 -18.07
N CYS A 117 -7.07 -1.60 -16.78
CA CYS A 117 -6.35 -2.78 -16.32
C CYS A 117 -7.28 -4.00 -16.21
N PRO A 118 -6.85 -5.18 -16.70
CA PRO A 118 -7.53 -6.43 -16.44
C PRO A 118 -7.48 -6.79 -14.94
N VAL A 119 -8.57 -7.37 -14.43
CA VAL A 119 -8.66 -7.87 -13.07
C VAL A 119 -8.45 -9.37 -13.07
N ILE A 120 -7.51 -9.82 -12.23
CA ILE A 120 -7.36 -11.22 -11.84
C ILE A 120 -7.99 -11.38 -10.46
N LEU A 121 -9.06 -12.18 -10.39
CA LEU A 121 -9.78 -12.41 -9.15
C LEU A 121 -9.13 -13.54 -8.36
N LEU A 122 -8.71 -13.23 -7.13
CA LEU A 122 -8.28 -14.18 -6.14
C LEU A 122 -9.49 -14.66 -5.34
N VAL A 123 -9.77 -15.96 -5.41
CA VAL A 123 -10.88 -16.59 -4.70
C VAL A 123 -10.40 -17.62 -3.69
N ASP A 124 -11.14 -17.83 -2.61
CA ASP A 124 -10.80 -18.82 -1.60
C ASP A 124 -11.30 -20.22 -2.00
N GLY A 125 -10.37 -21.13 -2.25
CA GLY A 125 -10.65 -22.54 -2.54
C GLY A 125 -10.83 -23.41 -1.29
N LYS A 126 -10.63 -22.88 -0.07
CA LYS A 126 -10.73 -23.68 1.16
C LYS A 126 -12.16 -24.18 1.38
N ALA A 127 -12.30 -25.50 1.53
CA ALA A 127 -13.56 -26.16 1.88
C ALA A 127 -14.75 -25.81 0.97
N VAL A 128 -14.49 -25.56 -0.32
CA VAL A 128 -15.50 -25.26 -1.34
C VAL A 128 -15.32 -26.16 -2.56
N SER A 129 -16.35 -26.26 -3.39
CA SER A 129 -16.41 -27.05 -4.62
C SER A 129 -17.08 -26.18 -5.72
N THR A 130 -18.05 -26.71 -6.47
CA THR A 130 -18.77 -25.99 -7.54
C THR A 130 -19.33 -24.63 -7.12
N SER A 131 -19.69 -24.42 -5.85
CA SER A 131 -20.18 -23.12 -5.34
C SER A 131 -19.20 -21.97 -5.56
N LEU A 132 -17.90 -22.25 -5.71
CA LEU A 132 -16.91 -21.23 -6.05
C LEU A 132 -17.21 -20.57 -7.41
N ALA A 133 -17.69 -21.35 -8.39
CA ALA A 133 -18.12 -20.81 -9.68
C ALA A 133 -19.33 -19.88 -9.53
N ALA A 134 -20.27 -20.16 -8.61
CA ALA A 134 -21.38 -19.25 -8.33
C ALA A 134 -20.88 -17.92 -7.73
N THR A 135 -19.87 -17.95 -6.85
CA THR A 135 -19.21 -16.73 -6.36
C THR A 135 -18.58 -15.95 -7.51
N VAL A 136 -17.72 -16.58 -8.32
CA VAL A 136 -17.07 -15.95 -9.48
C VAL A 136 -18.11 -15.36 -10.44
N MET A 137 -19.14 -16.13 -10.76
CA MET A 137 -20.26 -15.70 -11.60
C MET A 137 -20.94 -14.46 -11.03
N GLY A 138 -21.18 -14.41 -9.71
CA GLY A 138 -21.71 -13.23 -9.05
C GLY A 138 -20.84 -12.00 -9.24
N PHE A 139 -19.52 -12.12 -9.04
CA PHE A 139 -18.59 -11.01 -9.30
C PHE A 139 -18.58 -10.58 -10.78
N GLN A 140 -18.60 -11.54 -11.72
CA GLN A 140 -18.64 -11.26 -13.15
C GLN A 140 -19.93 -10.55 -13.59
N HIS A 141 -21.09 -11.00 -13.10
CA HIS A 141 -22.40 -10.45 -13.51
C HIS A 141 -22.74 -9.13 -12.80
N PHE A 142 -22.13 -8.87 -11.64
CA PHE A 142 -22.38 -7.64 -10.89
C PHE A 142 -21.95 -6.39 -11.68
N ASP A 143 -20.82 -6.46 -12.39
CA ASP A 143 -20.40 -5.41 -13.32
C ASP A 143 -19.87 -6.00 -14.64
N PRO A 144 -20.75 -6.18 -15.65
CA PRO A 144 -20.36 -6.72 -16.96
C PRO A 144 -19.41 -5.82 -17.76
N THR A 145 -19.21 -4.57 -17.34
CA THR A 145 -18.30 -3.62 -18.01
C THR A 145 -16.86 -3.78 -17.53
N LEU A 146 -16.65 -4.44 -16.39
CA LEU A 146 -15.34 -4.70 -15.83
C LEU A 146 -14.64 -5.82 -16.60
N ASN A 147 -13.37 -5.60 -16.97
CA ASN A 147 -12.54 -6.62 -17.57
C ASN A 147 -12.03 -7.62 -16.51
N LEU A 148 -12.91 -8.54 -16.09
CA LEU A 148 -12.53 -9.69 -15.26
C LEU A 148 -11.86 -10.74 -16.15
N ALA A 149 -10.53 -10.74 -16.18
CA ALA A 149 -9.77 -11.45 -17.20
C ALA A 149 -9.41 -12.90 -16.82
N GLY A 150 -9.34 -13.21 -15.53
CA GLY A 150 -8.99 -14.55 -15.06
C GLY A 150 -9.12 -14.72 -13.55
N VAL A 151 -8.92 -15.96 -13.09
CA VAL A 151 -9.06 -16.33 -11.67
C VAL A 151 -7.82 -17.08 -11.17
N ILE A 152 -7.39 -16.77 -9.95
CA ILE A 152 -6.43 -17.58 -9.19
C ILE A 152 -7.15 -18.11 -7.95
N VAL A 153 -6.97 -19.39 -7.64
CA VAL A 153 -7.63 -20.03 -6.49
C VAL A 153 -6.65 -20.18 -5.32
N ASN A 154 -6.89 -19.46 -4.22
CA ASN A 154 -6.05 -19.53 -3.03
C ASN A 154 -6.43 -20.70 -2.11
N ARG A 155 -5.49 -21.15 -1.27
CA ARG A 155 -5.66 -22.15 -0.20
C ARG A 155 -6.15 -23.52 -0.68
N VAL A 156 -5.62 -23.99 -1.82
CA VAL A 156 -5.92 -25.31 -2.38
C VAL A 156 -4.78 -26.29 -2.11
N THR A 157 -5.08 -27.44 -1.50
CA THR A 157 -4.05 -28.38 -1.02
C THR A 157 -3.72 -29.54 -1.96
N SER A 158 -4.56 -29.79 -2.98
CA SER A 158 -4.35 -30.92 -3.90
C SER A 158 -4.74 -30.58 -5.34
N ASP A 159 -4.05 -31.17 -6.30
CA ASP A 159 -4.35 -30.99 -7.73
C ASP A 159 -5.76 -31.46 -8.08
N ALA A 160 -6.21 -32.60 -7.53
CA ALA A 160 -7.57 -33.10 -7.77
C ALA A 160 -8.66 -32.08 -7.35
N HIS A 161 -8.46 -31.39 -6.22
CA HIS A 161 -9.36 -30.32 -5.78
C HIS A 161 -9.26 -29.11 -6.70
N TYR A 162 -8.05 -28.70 -7.07
CA TYR A 162 -7.84 -27.62 -8.03
C TYR A 162 -8.56 -27.89 -9.37
N GLN A 163 -8.41 -29.07 -9.96
CA GLN A 163 -9.06 -29.43 -11.22
C GLN A 163 -10.58 -29.37 -11.13
N LEU A 164 -11.17 -29.78 -10.00
CA LEU A 164 -12.60 -29.64 -9.77
C LEU A 164 -13.02 -28.16 -9.82
N LEU A 165 -12.32 -27.31 -9.07
CA LEU A 165 -12.62 -25.88 -9.00
C LEU A 165 -12.41 -25.19 -10.35
N LYS A 166 -11.31 -25.51 -11.03
CA LYS A 166 -10.96 -25.06 -12.38
C LYS A 166 -12.08 -25.36 -13.36
N ASN A 167 -12.48 -26.63 -13.46
CA ASN A 167 -13.52 -27.08 -14.38
C ASN A 167 -14.86 -26.40 -14.10
N ALA A 168 -15.23 -26.24 -12.82
CA ALA A 168 -16.46 -25.54 -12.47
C ALA A 168 -16.44 -24.07 -12.93
N ILE A 169 -15.36 -23.33 -12.63
CA ILE A 169 -15.26 -21.92 -12.99
C ILE A 169 -15.23 -21.76 -14.52
N GLU A 170 -14.42 -22.52 -15.24
CA GLU A 170 -14.30 -22.43 -16.69
C GLU A 170 -15.61 -22.80 -17.40
N HIS A 171 -16.28 -23.86 -16.94
CA HIS A 171 -17.53 -24.31 -17.53
C HIS A 171 -18.67 -23.29 -17.33
N TYR A 172 -18.83 -22.75 -16.11
CA TYR A 172 -19.97 -21.90 -15.78
C TYR A 172 -19.72 -20.40 -15.98
N CYS A 173 -18.47 -19.93 -15.93
CA CYS A 173 -18.13 -18.50 -16.02
C CYS A 173 -17.40 -18.13 -17.31
N SER A 174 -16.92 -19.11 -18.09
CA SER A 174 -16.10 -18.89 -19.29
C SER A 174 -14.87 -18.00 -19.03
N LEU A 175 -14.29 -18.09 -17.82
CA LEU A 175 -13.09 -17.37 -17.42
C LEU A 175 -11.93 -18.35 -17.23
N PRO A 176 -10.73 -18.04 -17.74
CA PRO A 176 -9.57 -18.89 -17.52
C PRO A 176 -9.17 -18.90 -16.04
N VAL A 177 -8.92 -20.09 -15.51
CA VAL A 177 -8.33 -20.24 -14.17
C VAL A 177 -6.83 -20.42 -14.33
N LEU A 178 -6.08 -19.40 -13.93
CA LEU A 178 -4.64 -19.28 -14.15
C LEU A 178 -3.83 -20.21 -13.25
N GLY A 179 -4.40 -20.72 -12.16
CA GLY A 179 -3.67 -21.57 -11.25
C GLY A 179 -4.26 -21.61 -9.85
N TYR A 180 -3.48 -22.17 -8.93
CA TYR A 180 -3.81 -22.19 -7.53
C TYR A 180 -2.63 -21.86 -6.63
N VAL A 181 -2.93 -21.48 -5.39
CA VAL A 181 -1.95 -21.19 -4.35
C VAL A 181 -2.15 -22.18 -3.20
N PRO A 182 -1.25 -23.16 -3.01
CA PRO A 182 -1.14 -23.97 -1.81
C PRO A 182 -0.97 -23.14 -0.53
N PRO A 183 -1.39 -23.67 0.63
CA PRO A 183 -0.90 -23.17 1.91
C PRO A 183 0.64 -23.21 1.93
N CYS A 184 1.27 -22.11 2.36
CA CYS A 184 2.72 -22.01 2.45
C CYS A 184 3.12 -21.68 3.88
N ASP A 185 3.82 -22.61 4.52
CA ASP A 185 4.40 -22.38 5.84
C ASP A 185 5.62 -21.44 5.71
N GLY A 186 5.79 -20.54 6.69
CA GLY A 186 6.92 -19.60 6.72
C GLY A 186 6.73 -18.31 5.92
N VAL A 187 5.70 -18.22 5.08
CA VAL A 187 5.24 -16.95 4.49
C VAL A 187 4.06 -16.43 5.31
N ALA A 188 4.39 -15.77 6.42
CA ALA A 188 3.42 -15.14 7.30
C ALA A 188 3.56 -13.62 7.23
N LEU A 189 2.42 -12.94 7.07
CA LEU A 189 2.32 -11.50 7.30
C LEU A 189 1.71 -11.33 8.69
N PRO A 190 2.52 -11.05 9.73
CA PRO A 190 1.99 -10.93 11.07
C PRO A 190 1.06 -9.72 11.15
N GLU A 191 -0.06 -9.87 11.87
CA GLU A 191 -1.09 -8.84 12.01
C GLU A 191 -1.14 -8.30 13.44
N ARG A 192 -1.62 -7.06 13.59
CA ARG A 192 -1.96 -6.37 14.84
C ARG A 192 -3.32 -5.69 14.70
N HIS A 193 -3.76 -5.01 15.77
CA HIS A 193 -5.09 -4.39 15.87
C HIS A 193 -5.49 -3.47 14.70
N LEU A 194 -4.54 -2.90 13.97
CA LEU A 194 -4.75 -1.93 12.88
C LEU A 194 -4.21 -2.41 11.51
N GLY A 195 -4.00 -3.71 11.33
CA GLY A 195 -3.50 -4.28 10.07
C GLY A 195 -2.18 -5.01 10.26
N LEU A 196 -1.37 -5.10 9.21
CA LEU A 196 -0.08 -5.78 9.26
C LEU A 196 0.90 -5.12 10.24
N ILE A 197 1.75 -5.93 10.87
CA ILE A 197 3.02 -5.44 11.42
C ILE A 197 3.83 -4.87 10.25
N THR A 198 4.52 -3.76 10.48
CA THR A 198 5.29 -3.11 9.43
C THR A 198 6.41 -4.03 8.92
N ALA A 199 6.80 -3.85 7.66
CA ALA A 199 7.94 -4.58 7.10
C ALA A 199 9.26 -4.22 7.78
N ARG A 200 9.37 -3.04 8.41
CA ARG A 200 10.55 -2.61 9.17
C ARG A 200 10.69 -3.34 10.51
N GLU A 201 9.58 -3.58 11.19
CA GLU A 201 9.55 -4.36 12.44
C GLU A 201 9.71 -5.87 12.17
N SER A 202 9.36 -6.32 10.98
CA SER A 202 9.40 -7.73 10.61
C SER A 202 10.79 -8.13 10.09
N LEU A 203 11.34 -9.20 10.64
CA LEU A 203 12.48 -9.89 10.01
C LEU A 203 11.96 -10.61 8.75
N VAL A 204 12.02 -9.93 7.61
CA VAL A 204 11.58 -10.48 6.32
C VAL A 204 12.48 -11.68 5.97
N ASN A 205 11.95 -12.90 6.10
CA ASN A 205 12.65 -14.10 5.66
C ASN A 205 12.65 -14.18 4.13
N GLN A 206 13.70 -13.61 3.53
CA GLN A 206 13.89 -13.57 2.08
C GLN A 206 13.85 -14.98 1.44
N GLN A 207 14.29 -16.03 2.14
CA GLN A 207 14.29 -17.39 1.61
C GLN A 207 12.87 -17.93 1.47
N SER A 208 12.02 -17.75 2.48
CA SER A 208 10.62 -18.19 2.42
C SER A 208 9.85 -17.53 1.26
N TRP A 209 10.12 -16.26 0.98
CA TRP A 209 9.52 -15.57 -0.17
C TRP A 209 10.07 -16.06 -1.52
N HIS A 210 11.34 -16.48 -1.59
CA HIS A 210 11.89 -17.14 -2.79
C HIS A 210 11.23 -18.49 -3.04
N ASP A 211 11.09 -19.31 -2.00
CA ASP A 211 10.49 -20.64 -2.10
C ASP A 211 9.02 -20.52 -2.50
N PHE A 212 8.31 -19.54 -1.96
CA PHE A 212 6.93 -19.24 -2.35
C PHE A 212 6.81 -18.77 -3.80
N ALA A 213 7.69 -17.90 -4.27
CA ALA A 213 7.72 -17.49 -5.67
C ALA A 213 8.02 -18.68 -6.61
N ALA A 214 8.93 -19.57 -6.24
CA ALA A 214 9.23 -20.79 -6.99
C ALA A 214 8.04 -21.77 -7.01
N MET A 215 7.29 -21.84 -5.92
CA MET A 215 6.04 -22.62 -5.86
C MET A 215 4.98 -22.01 -6.78
N LEU A 216 4.78 -20.69 -6.75
CA LEU A 216 3.82 -20.01 -7.65
C LEU A 216 4.19 -20.21 -9.12
N GLU A 217 5.48 -20.27 -9.46
CA GLU A 217 5.93 -20.58 -10.83
C GLU A 217 5.47 -21.96 -11.31
N GLN A 218 5.27 -22.91 -10.40
CA GLN A 218 4.84 -24.28 -10.72
C GLN A 218 3.31 -24.41 -10.75
N THR A 219 2.59 -23.60 -9.98
CA THR A 219 1.14 -23.76 -9.78
C THR A 219 0.30 -22.68 -10.45
N VAL A 220 0.93 -21.62 -10.98
CA VAL A 220 0.28 -20.53 -11.72
C VAL A 220 0.88 -20.44 -13.12
N ASP A 221 0.02 -20.43 -14.13
CA ASP A 221 0.36 -20.16 -15.52
C ASP A 221 0.68 -18.68 -15.70
N VAL A 222 1.95 -18.34 -15.44
CA VAL A 222 2.48 -16.99 -15.54
C VAL A 222 2.45 -16.49 -16.98
N ASP A 223 2.60 -17.38 -17.98
CA ASP A 223 2.60 -16.97 -19.38
C ASP A 223 1.18 -16.57 -19.82
N ALA A 224 0.16 -17.30 -19.38
CA ALA A 224 -1.23 -16.90 -19.55
C ALA A 224 -1.53 -15.57 -18.82
N LEU A 225 -1.06 -15.39 -17.58
CA LEU A 225 -1.18 -14.12 -16.85
C LEU A 225 -0.55 -12.95 -17.62
N LEU A 226 0.66 -13.12 -18.15
CA LEU A 226 1.34 -12.11 -18.96
C LEU A 226 0.57 -11.81 -20.25
N SER A 227 -0.03 -12.82 -20.89
CA SER A 227 -0.85 -12.63 -22.09
C SER A 227 -2.12 -11.81 -21.82
N LEU A 228 -2.74 -11.99 -20.65
CA LEU A 228 -3.96 -11.30 -20.24
C LEU A 228 -3.69 -9.88 -19.73
N SER A 229 -2.46 -9.58 -19.28
CA SER A 229 -2.09 -8.29 -18.70
C SER A 229 -1.69 -7.22 -19.72
N VAL A 230 -1.75 -7.50 -21.02
CA VAL A 230 -1.35 -6.52 -22.04
C VAL A 230 -2.33 -5.35 -22.07
N LEU A 231 -1.81 -4.13 -21.87
CA LEU A 231 -2.60 -2.91 -22.06
C LEU A 231 -2.64 -2.52 -23.54
N SER A 232 -3.83 -2.20 -24.03
CA SER A 232 -4.03 -1.69 -25.40
C SER A 232 -3.50 -0.26 -25.56
N ALA A 233 -3.65 0.55 -24.51
CA ALA A 233 -3.10 1.88 -24.38
C ALA A 233 -2.94 2.22 -22.90
N LEU A 234 -2.01 3.14 -22.59
CA LEU A 234 -1.94 3.77 -21.28
C LEU A 234 -3.08 4.81 -21.15
N PRO A 235 -3.65 5.00 -19.95
CA PRO A 235 -4.71 5.98 -19.75
C PRO A 235 -4.20 7.42 -19.95
N ALA A 236 -5.08 8.31 -20.38
CA ALA A 236 -4.77 9.73 -20.49
C ALA A 236 -4.60 10.33 -19.09
N GLY A 237 -3.40 10.83 -18.81
CA GLY A 237 -3.05 11.49 -17.55
C GLY A 237 -2.57 12.91 -17.74
N MET A 238 -2.84 13.76 -16.77
CA MET A 238 -2.38 15.15 -16.72
C MET A 238 -1.97 15.51 -15.30
N TRP A 239 -0.73 15.96 -15.16
CA TRP A 239 -0.27 16.56 -13.92
C TRP A 239 -0.86 17.97 -13.77
N PRO A 240 -1.17 18.42 -12.55
CA PRO A 240 -1.46 19.82 -12.31
C PRO A 240 -0.17 20.64 -12.55
N GLU A 241 -0.29 21.96 -12.47
CA GLU A 241 0.89 22.82 -12.37
C GLU A 241 1.74 22.36 -11.17
N ARG A 242 3.01 22.06 -11.45
CA ARG A 242 3.98 21.59 -10.45
C ARG A 242 4.96 22.71 -10.16
N PRO A 243 5.50 22.77 -8.93
CA PRO A 243 6.60 23.68 -8.64
C PRO A 243 7.77 23.47 -9.59
N ASP A 244 8.45 24.55 -9.95
CA ASP A 244 9.71 24.49 -10.67
C ASP A 244 10.75 23.68 -9.89
N ASN A 245 11.71 23.10 -10.60
CA ASN A 245 12.74 22.24 -9.99
C ASN A 245 13.73 22.97 -9.05
N THR A 246 13.63 24.30 -8.97
CA THR A 246 14.38 25.16 -8.05
C THR A 246 13.50 25.83 -7.01
N ALA A 247 12.20 25.56 -6.98
CA ALA A 247 11.26 26.25 -6.08
C ALA A 247 11.61 26.05 -4.59
N GLY A 248 12.20 24.91 -4.25
CA GLY A 248 12.67 24.58 -2.91
C GLY A 248 14.17 24.74 -2.71
N ALA A 249 14.91 25.33 -3.66
CA ALA A 249 16.36 25.43 -3.59
C ALA A 249 16.83 26.18 -2.31
N GLY A 250 17.76 25.57 -1.59
CA GLY A 250 18.29 26.11 -0.32
C GLY A 250 17.41 25.83 0.91
N LEU A 251 16.24 25.21 0.74
CA LEU A 251 15.42 24.75 1.86
C LEU A 251 15.87 23.36 2.29
N THR A 252 16.07 23.19 3.60
CA THR A 252 16.28 21.87 4.21
C THR A 252 15.02 21.43 4.96
N LEU A 253 14.55 20.24 4.64
CA LEU A 253 13.47 19.54 5.32
C LEU A 253 14.07 18.43 6.20
N ALA A 254 13.84 18.50 7.51
CA ALA A 254 14.12 17.41 8.43
C ALA A 254 12.94 16.41 8.42
N LEU A 255 13.14 15.22 7.85
CA LEU A 255 12.13 14.16 7.77
C LEU A 255 12.38 13.14 8.89
N ALA A 256 11.42 12.93 9.78
CA ALA A 256 11.51 11.86 10.76
C ALA A 256 11.47 10.50 10.05
N ASP A 257 12.43 9.62 10.28
CA ASP A 257 12.49 8.34 9.56
C ASP A 257 13.09 7.26 10.45
N ASP A 258 12.23 6.51 11.14
CA ASP A 258 12.61 5.42 12.04
C ASP A 258 11.47 4.40 12.26
N GLU A 259 11.56 3.57 13.28
CA GLU A 259 10.55 2.54 13.60
C GLU A 259 9.21 3.14 14.07
N ALA A 260 9.25 4.32 14.71
CA ALA A 260 8.05 5.02 15.16
C ALA A 260 7.42 5.87 14.05
N PHE A 261 8.22 6.39 13.12
CA PHE A 261 7.79 7.29 12.04
C PHE A 261 8.26 6.79 10.68
N ASN A 262 7.40 6.04 9.99
CA ASN A 262 7.73 5.44 8.68
C ASN A 262 6.56 5.39 7.69
N PHE A 263 5.44 6.03 7.99
CA PHE A 263 4.31 6.08 7.06
C PHE A 263 4.40 7.34 6.21
N TYR A 264 4.92 7.14 4.99
CA TYR A 264 5.09 8.20 4.00
C TYR A 264 4.64 7.72 2.62
N TYR A 265 3.98 8.59 1.88
CA TYR A 265 3.74 8.36 0.45
C TYR A 265 5.00 8.72 -0.34
N PRO A 266 5.60 7.79 -1.09
CA PRO A 266 6.81 8.06 -1.87
C PRO A 266 6.63 9.22 -2.86
N ASP A 267 5.42 9.39 -3.41
CA ASP A 267 5.11 10.45 -4.37
C ASP A 267 5.25 11.86 -3.78
N ASN A 268 4.97 12.03 -2.48
CA ASN A 268 5.14 13.33 -1.80
C ASN A 268 6.63 13.66 -1.61
N ILE A 269 7.43 12.65 -1.25
CA ILE A 269 8.89 12.81 -1.10
C ILE A 269 9.52 13.14 -2.46
N ASP A 270 9.19 12.36 -3.50
CA ASP A 270 9.68 12.58 -4.86
C ASP A 270 9.33 13.99 -5.37
N LEU A 271 8.12 14.49 -5.05
CA LEU A 271 7.70 15.84 -5.45
C LEU A 271 8.59 16.92 -4.81
N LEU A 272 8.90 16.79 -3.52
CA LEU A 272 9.75 17.73 -2.80
C LEU A 272 11.20 17.69 -3.29
N GLU A 273 11.75 16.49 -3.50
CA GLU A 273 13.09 16.32 -4.06
C GLU A 273 13.18 16.92 -5.47
N ARG A 274 12.18 16.68 -6.32
CA ARG A 274 12.11 17.27 -7.67
C ARG A 274 12.01 18.78 -7.66
N ALA A 275 11.39 19.37 -6.63
CA ALA A 275 11.33 20.81 -6.43
C ALA A 275 12.65 21.40 -5.90
N GLY A 276 13.65 20.57 -5.61
CA GLY A 276 14.98 21.00 -5.15
C GLY A 276 15.13 21.12 -3.63
N VAL A 277 14.18 20.57 -2.85
CA VAL A 277 14.28 20.54 -1.39
C VAL A 277 15.34 19.53 -0.96
N ASN A 278 16.23 19.95 -0.05
CA ASN A 278 17.20 19.05 0.57
C ASN A 278 16.54 18.31 1.73
N ILE A 279 16.25 17.01 1.55
CA ILE A 279 15.62 16.19 2.59
C ILE A 279 16.71 15.51 3.44
N VAL A 280 16.76 15.83 4.72
CA VAL A 280 17.65 15.22 5.70
C VAL A 280 16.81 14.35 6.65
N ARG A 281 17.06 13.05 6.62
CA ARG A 281 16.41 12.08 7.50
C ARG A 281 17.02 12.15 8.90
N PHE A 282 16.20 12.04 9.93
CA PHE A 282 16.63 11.91 11.32
C PHE A 282 15.68 10.97 12.08
N SER A 283 16.16 10.36 13.16
CA SER A 283 15.36 9.48 14.02
C SER A 283 14.96 10.17 15.32
N PRO A 284 13.67 10.47 15.54
CA PRO A 284 13.19 10.86 16.86
C PRO A 284 13.51 9.88 17.99
N LEU A 285 13.60 8.57 17.70
CA LEU A 285 13.99 7.55 18.67
C LEU A 285 15.47 7.61 19.04
N HIS A 286 16.34 7.62 18.03
CA HIS A 286 17.76 7.31 18.21
C HIS A 286 18.67 8.54 18.18
N ASP A 287 18.31 9.57 17.42
CA ASP A 287 19.15 10.75 17.27
C ASP A 287 19.03 11.71 18.45
N ARG A 288 20.14 12.33 18.80
CA ARG A 288 20.22 13.36 19.85
C ARG A 288 20.29 14.78 19.29
N ALA A 289 20.27 14.93 17.98
CA ALA A 289 20.36 16.22 17.31
C ALA A 289 19.30 16.31 16.21
N LEU A 290 18.61 17.46 16.15
CA LEU A 290 17.74 17.78 15.03
C LEU A 290 18.62 18.46 13.97
N PRO A 291 18.55 18.06 12.69
CA PRO A 291 19.22 18.78 11.61
C PRO A 291 18.81 20.25 11.54
N ASP A 292 19.72 21.13 11.11
CA ASP A 292 19.35 22.51 10.80
C ASP A 292 18.41 22.51 9.59
N CYS A 293 17.24 23.11 9.74
CA CYS A 293 16.15 22.98 8.77
C CYS A 293 15.18 24.16 8.84
N GLN A 294 14.46 24.35 7.73
CA GLN A 294 13.36 25.33 7.62
C GLN A 294 12.00 24.66 7.85
N MET A 295 11.94 23.33 7.72
CA MET A 295 10.74 22.54 7.95
C MET A 295 11.08 21.21 8.62
N ILE A 296 10.18 20.74 9.48
CA ILE A 296 10.20 19.40 10.05
C ILE A 296 8.94 18.67 9.58
N TRP A 297 9.10 17.45 9.08
CA TRP A 297 7.99 16.55 8.78
C TRP A 297 8.05 15.33 9.69
N LEU A 298 7.05 15.25 10.57
CA LEU A 298 6.78 14.11 11.45
C LEU A 298 5.63 13.29 10.84
N GLY A 299 5.95 12.25 10.08
CA GLY A 299 4.94 11.44 9.40
C GLY A 299 4.11 10.57 10.33
N GLY A 300 3.32 9.69 9.72
CA GLY A 300 2.59 8.68 10.45
C GLY A 300 3.48 7.53 10.95
N GLY A 301 2.87 6.65 11.75
CA GLY A 301 3.48 5.46 12.30
C GLY A 301 2.80 5.07 13.61
N TYR A 302 3.47 4.26 14.42
CA TYR A 302 2.94 3.75 15.68
C TYR A 302 3.78 4.23 16.88
N PRO A 303 3.85 5.55 17.15
CA PRO A 303 4.67 6.08 18.24
C PRO A 303 4.26 5.56 19.62
N GLU A 304 3.02 5.09 19.78
CA GLU A 304 2.54 4.48 21.02
C GLU A 304 3.27 3.18 21.39
N LEU A 305 3.85 2.47 20.41
CA LEU A 305 4.67 1.28 20.66
C LEU A 305 6.05 1.64 21.22
N TYR A 306 6.47 2.89 21.02
CA TYR A 306 7.78 3.41 21.40
C TYR A 306 7.67 4.62 22.34
N ALA A 307 6.52 4.79 23.01
CA ALA A 307 6.22 6.01 23.77
C ALA A 307 7.23 6.27 24.89
N ALA A 308 7.69 5.21 25.57
CA ALA A 308 8.71 5.30 26.61
C ALA A 308 10.06 5.78 26.05
N ASP A 309 10.52 5.22 24.93
CA ASP A 309 11.79 5.59 24.28
C ASP A 309 11.75 7.02 23.74
N LEU A 310 10.64 7.40 23.10
CA LEU A 310 10.38 8.76 22.63
C LEU A 310 10.38 9.78 23.77
N ALA A 311 9.77 9.46 24.91
CA ALA A 311 9.78 10.32 26.09
C ALA A 311 11.16 10.39 26.76
N ALA A 312 11.92 9.30 26.73
CA ALA A 312 13.28 9.26 27.26
C ALA A 312 14.25 10.13 26.45
N ASN A 313 14.00 10.34 25.15
CA ASN A 313 14.76 11.26 24.31
C ASN A 313 14.41 12.74 24.56
N THR A 314 14.61 13.18 25.80
CA THR A 314 14.35 14.56 26.25
C THR A 314 15.12 15.62 25.47
N VAL A 315 16.28 15.26 24.89
CA VAL A 315 17.07 16.15 24.04
C VAL A 315 16.35 16.46 22.74
N MET A 316 15.83 15.43 22.04
CA MET A 316 15.05 15.63 20.82
C MET A 316 13.77 16.43 21.10
N LEU A 317 13.04 16.11 22.18
CA LEU A 317 11.86 16.89 22.59
C LEU A 317 12.18 18.37 22.81
N LYS A 318 13.34 18.68 23.42
CA LYS A 318 13.81 20.06 23.59
C LYS A 318 14.14 20.72 22.25
N HIS A 319 14.76 20.00 21.32
CA HIS A 319 15.09 20.54 20.00
C HIS A 319 13.84 20.85 19.17
N LEU A 320 12.82 19.99 19.20
CA LEU A 320 11.55 20.24 18.53
C LEU A 320 10.86 21.50 19.07
N ARG A 321 10.77 21.64 20.40
CA ARG A 321 10.22 22.86 21.03
C ARG A 321 11.01 24.11 20.64
N ALA A 322 12.34 24.03 20.65
CA ALA A 322 13.21 25.14 20.29
C ALA A 322 13.07 25.51 18.80
N ALA A 323 12.91 24.53 17.90
CA ALA A 323 12.68 24.78 16.48
C ALA A 323 11.33 25.48 16.27
N HIS A 324 10.27 25.01 16.91
CA HIS A 324 8.95 25.67 16.88
C HIS A 324 9.02 27.13 17.36
N GLN A 325 9.70 27.39 18.49
CA GLN A 325 9.89 28.75 19.03
C GLN A 325 10.64 29.68 18.09
N ARG A 326 11.52 29.15 17.22
CA ARG A 326 12.22 29.93 16.18
C ARG A 326 11.38 30.13 14.91
N GLY A 327 10.18 29.58 14.84
CA GLY A 327 9.31 29.67 13.67
C GLY A 327 9.60 28.65 12.56
N VAL A 328 10.34 27.57 12.87
CA VAL A 328 10.49 26.44 11.92
C VAL A 328 9.10 25.83 11.68
N ALA A 329 8.73 25.63 10.42
CA ALA A 329 7.47 25.01 10.07
C ALA A 329 7.46 23.54 10.49
N ILE A 330 6.40 23.08 11.14
CA ILE A 330 6.26 21.67 11.54
C ILE A 330 4.99 21.12 10.93
N TYR A 331 5.14 20.08 10.12
CA TYR A 331 4.04 19.30 9.58
C TYR A 331 4.03 17.94 10.24
N ALA A 332 2.87 17.55 10.78
CA ALA A 332 2.73 16.32 11.55
C ALA A 332 1.46 15.57 11.16
N GLU A 333 1.61 14.27 10.89
CA GLU A 333 0.54 13.40 10.40
C GLU A 333 0.32 12.24 11.38
N CYS A 334 -0.93 11.91 11.72
CA CYS A 334 -1.26 10.73 12.52
C CYS A 334 -0.37 10.56 13.79
N GLY A 335 0.59 9.62 13.78
CA GLY A 335 1.56 9.42 14.85
C GLY A 335 2.41 10.67 15.15
N GLY A 336 2.82 11.44 14.14
CA GLY A 336 3.50 12.71 14.33
C GLY A 336 2.68 13.70 15.15
N LEU A 337 1.35 13.76 14.94
CA LEU A 337 0.47 14.63 15.72
C LEU A 337 0.40 14.18 17.18
N MET A 338 0.37 12.87 17.43
CA MET A 338 0.41 12.31 18.79
C MET A 338 1.72 12.70 19.50
N TYR A 339 2.85 12.66 18.78
CA TYR A 339 4.17 13.05 19.29
C TYR A 339 4.31 14.57 19.54
N LEU A 340 3.61 15.41 18.78
CA LEU A 340 3.52 16.86 19.05
C LEU A 340 2.67 17.23 20.27
N GLY A 341 1.76 16.33 20.66
CA GLY A 341 0.88 16.50 21.81
C GLY A 341 1.62 16.66 23.14
N SER A 342 0.88 16.95 24.21
CA SER A 342 1.44 17.01 25.56
C SER A 342 1.82 15.64 26.08
N THR A 343 0.95 14.64 25.87
CA THR A 343 1.13 13.29 26.41
C THR A 343 0.58 12.21 25.51
N LEU A 344 1.16 11.01 25.60
CA LEU A 344 0.74 9.81 24.90
C LEU A 344 0.61 8.65 25.90
N GLU A 345 -0.56 8.01 25.95
CA GLU A 345 -0.78 6.77 26.70
C GLU A 345 -0.39 5.56 25.84
N ASP A 346 0.50 4.72 26.36
CA ASP A 346 0.92 3.48 25.70
C ASP A 346 -0.09 2.34 25.89
N SER A 347 0.18 1.17 25.30
CA SER A 347 -0.68 -0.02 25.43
C SER A 347 -0.78 -0.58 26.85
N GLY A 348 0.21 -0.28 27.72
CA GLY A 348 0.20 -0.65 29.14
C GLY A 348 -0.64 0.30 30.00
N GLY A 349 -1.09 1.42 29.44
CA GLY A 349 -1.80 2.48 30.15
C GLY A 349 -0.88 3.48 30.85
N GLU A 350 0.44 3.41 30.61
CA GLU A 350 1.39 4.39 31.13
C GLU A 350 1.35 5.66 30.28
N ILE A 351 1.41 6.82 30.95
CA ILE A 351 1.33 8.12 30.30
C ILE A 351 2.74 8.70 30.19
N HIS A 352 3.14 8.97 28.96
CA HIS A 352 4.47 9.47 28.61
C HIS A 352 4.41 10.94 28.16
N GLN A 353 5.40 11.74 28.57
CA GLN A 353 5.50 13.16 28.18
C GLN A 353 6.06 13.28 26.77
N MET A 354 5.35 14.02 25.92
CA MET A 354 5.68 14.21 24.50
C MET A 354 6.18 15.63 24.24
N ALA A 355 6.21 16.10 22.98
CA ALA A 355 6.83 17.38 22.64
C ALA A 355 6.09 18.58 23.22
N ASN A 356 4.82 18.45 23.63
CA ASN A 356 4.02 19.51 24.23
C ASN A 356 4.07 20.82 23.44
N ILE A 357 4.04 20.72 22.11
CA ILE A 357 3.94 21.85 21.19
C ILE A 357 2.47 22.20 20.98
N ILE A 358 1.61 21.17 20.89
CA ILE A 358 0.15 21.33 20.85
C ILE A 358 -0.42 20.76 22.16
N PRO A 359 -1.22 21.54 22.92
CA PRO A 359 -1.91 21.02 24.08
C PRO A 359 -2.83 19.86 23.68
N GLY A 360 -2.56 18.65 24.19
CA GLY A 360 -3.33 17.48 23.79
C GLY A 360 -2.87 16.18 24.44
N HIS A 361 -3.79 15.23 24.56
CA HIS A 361 -3.53 13.89 25.07
C HIS A 361 -4.01 12.86 24.05
N SER A 362 -3.15 11.91 23.72
CA SER A 362 -3.47 10.80 22.81
C SER A 362 -3.54 9.49 23.57
N LYS A 363 -4.58 8.72 23.31
CA LYS A 363 -4.83 7.40 23.92
C LYS A 363 -5.44 6.47 22.88
N MET A 364 -4.96 5.23 22.82
CA MET A 364 -5.54 4.22 21.96
C MET A 364 -6.90 3.75 22.49
N GLY A 365 -7.93 3.79 21.64
CA GLY A 365 -9.25 3.26 21.95
C GLY A 365 -9.28 1.72 21.94
N LYS A 366 -10.22 1.12 22.66
CA LYS A 366 -10.37 -0.37 22.71
C LYS A 366 -11.00 -0.98 21.46
N ARG A 367 -11.58 -0.16 20.59
CA ARG A 367 -12.26 -0.58 19.38
C ARG A 367 -12.01 0.43 18.28
N LEU A 368 -12.00 -0.05 17.04
CA LEU A 368 -12.05 0.81 15.87
C LEU A 368 -13.36 1.62 15.90
N THR A 369 -13.28 2.94 15.89
CA THR A 369 -14.46 3.83 16.03
C THR A 369 -14.99 4.31 14.68
N ARG A 370 -14.11 4.77 13.79
CA ARG A 370 -14.45 5.20 12.45
C ARG A 370 -13.36 4.73 11.49
N PHE A 371 -13.77 3.98 10.47
CA PHE A 371 -12.90 3.52 9.39
C PHE A 371 -13.29 4.23 8.09
N GLY A 372 -12.31 4.66 7.31
CA GLY A 372 -12.50 5.33 6.03
C GLY A 372 -12.14 6.82 6.05
N TYR A 373 -12.44 7.50 4.94
CA TYR A 373 -11.99 8.86 4.69
C TYR A 373 -12.72 9.91 5.54
N CYS A 374 -12.03 11.02 5.76
CA CYS A 374 -12.54 12.19 6.45
C CYS A 374 -12.19 13.45 5.66
N GLU A 375 -13.14 14.37 5.56
CA GLU A 375 -12.91 15.72 5.09
C GLU A 375 -12.87 16.66 6.29
N ALA A 376 -11.88 17.53 6.32
CA ALA A 376 -11.74 18.56 7.33
C ALA A 376 -11.39 19.88 6.66
N GLN A 377 -11.98 20.97 7.14
CA GLN A 377 -11.65 22.31 6.73
C GLN A 377 -10.98 23.01 7.91
N ALA A 378 -9.75 23.49 7.71
CA ALA A 378 -9.13 24.39 8.67
C ALA A 378 -9.91 25.71 8.66
N MET A 379 -10.50 26.07 9.80
CA MET A 379 -11.09 27.38 9.99
C MET A 379 -9.96 28.37 10.32
N GLN A 380 -10.00 29.57 9.74
CA GLN A 380 -9.09 30.62 10.21
C GLN A 380 -9.35 30.88 11.70
N PRO A 381 -8.30 31.07 12.51
CA PRO A 381 -8.44 31.35 13.93
C PRO A 381 -9.29 32.59 14.24
#